data_AF-A0A842QXR0-F1
#
_entry.id   AF-A0A842QXR0-F1
#
_cell.length_a   1.000
_cell.length_b   1.000
_cell.length_c   1.000
_cell.angle_alpha   90.00
_cell.angle_beta   90.00
_cell.angle_gamma   90.00
#
_symmetry.space_group_name_H-M   'P 1'
#
loop_
_entity.id
_entity.type
_entity.pdbx_description
1 polymer ?
#
loop_
_entity_poly.entity_id
_entity_poly.type
_entity_poly.pdbx_seq_one_letter_code
_entity_poly.pdbx_strand_id
1 'polypeptide(L)'
;MVKAQLWSDEEVERLRELYTSYKTFDEIAEKFPKRTDNAIRLKASRLGIRRPYYSNIVQVKPLVYKSGEGDQASGYLIKCKECGSWIQVDASDQSRDRTVLTCAKCGNYYNVVTDL
;
A
#
# COMPACT_ATOMS: atom_id res chain seq x y z
N MET A 1 15.89 -6.23 -34.68
CA MET A 1 14.99 -6.86 -33.67
C MET A 1 15.55 -6.59 -32.29
N VAL A 2 14.82 -5.90 -31.42
CA VAL A 2 15.23 -5.69 -30.02
C VAL A 2 15.05 -7.02 -29.28
N LYS A 3 16.13 -7.57 -28.73
CA LYS A 3 16.11 -8.82 -27.98
C LYS A 3 15.30 -8.59 -26.69
N ALA A 4 14.22 -9.35 -26.49
CA ALA A 4 13.43 -9.26 -25.27
C ALA A 4 14.30 -9.69 -24.08
N GLN A 5 14.66 -8.73 -23.22
CA GLN A 5 15.42 -9.04 -22.02
C GLN A 5 14.56 -9.86 -21.06
N LEU A 6 15.06 -11.02 -20.62
CA LEU A 6 14.39 -11.86 -19.62
C LEU A 6 14.29 -11.10 -18.30
N TRP A 7 13.16 -11.25 -17.61
CA TRP A 7 12.97 -10.72 -16.25
C TRP A 7 13.67 -11.65 -15.27
N SER A 8 14.54 -11.11 -14.42
CA SER A 8 15.09 -11.89 -13.30
C SER A 8 14.08 -12.02 -12.18
N ASP A 9 14.28 -12.98 -11.28
CA ASP A 9 13.40 -13.19 -10.13
C ASP A 9 13.42 -11.98 -9.19
N GLU A 10 14.57 -11.32 -9.05
CA GLU A 10 14.70 -10.09 -8.26
C GLU A 10 13.92 -8.92 -8.89
N GLU A 11 13.92 -8.80 -10.23
CA GLU A 11 13.09 -7.80 -10.92
C GLU A 11 11.60 -8.11 -10.74
N VAL A 12 11.21 -9.38 -10.75
CA VAL A 12 9.82 -9.80 -10.53
C VAL A 12 9.38 -9.48 -9.11
N GLU A 13 10.18 -9.81 -8.11
CA GLU A 13 9.83 -9.56 -6.71
C GLU A 13 9.75 -8.06 -6.43
N ARG A 14 10.74 -7.30 -6.88
CA ARG A 14 10.70 -5.83 -6.81
C ARG A 14 9.48 -5.25 -7.52
N LEU A 15 9.09 -5.81 -8.67
CA LEU A 15 7.91 -5.33 -9.37
C LEU A 15 6.65 -5.61 -8.55
N ARG A 16 6.53 -6.77 -7.89
CA ARG A 16 5.40 -7.05 -7.00
C ARG A 16 5.32 -6.00 -5.90
N GLU A 17 6.39 -5.82 -5.13
CA GLU A 17 6.46 -4.88 -4.02
C GLU A 17 6.09 -3.45 -4.45
N LEU A 18 6.73 -2.95 -5.51
CA LEU A 18 6.57 -1.57 -5.96
C LEU A 18 5.21 -1.34 -6.63
N TYR A 19 4.72 -2.27 -7.43
CA TYR A 19 3.46 -2.10 -8.18
C TYR A 19 2.23 -2.21 -7.27
N THR A 20 2.32 -2.93 -6.14
CA THR A 20 1.30 -2.95 -5.08
C THR A 20 1.53 -1.88 -4.00
N SER A 21 2.54 -1.02 -4.16
CA SER A 21 2.76 0.10 -3.25
C SER A 21 1.99 1.35 -3.69
N TYR A 22 2.04 2.40 -2.87
CA TYR A 22 1.52 3.73 -3.19
C TYR A 22 2.50 4.60 -3.98
N LYS A 23 3.50 4.00 -4.61
CA LYS A 23 4.40 4.74 -5.47
C LYS A 23 3.72 5.11 -6.77
N THR A 24 4.02 6.32 -7.26
CA THR A 24 3.57 6.75 -8.59
C THR A 24 4.17 5.82 -9.64
N PHE A 25 3.59 5.80 -10.83
CA PHE A 25 4.15 4.95 -11.88
C PHE A 25 5.57 5.40 -12.25
N ASP A 26 5.85 6.70 -12.18
CA ASP A 26 7.17 7.27 -12.45
C ASP A 26 8.20 6.80 -11.42
N GLU A 27 7.87 6.85 -10.12
CA GLU A 27 8.73 6.32 -9.05
C GLU A 27 9.00 4.82 -9.22
N ILE A 28 8.04 4.05 -9.74
CA ILE A 28 8.22 2.64 -10.05
C ILE A 28 9.17 2.48 -11.24
N ALA A 29 8.93 3.22 -12.34
CA ALA A 29 9.72 3.14 -13.56
C ALA A 29 11.20 3.47 -13.33
N GLU A 30 11.50 4.45 -12.46
CA GLU A 30 12.87 4.78 -12.04
C GLU A 30 13.63 3.59 -11.44
N LYS A 31 12.94 2.61 -10.85
CA LYS A 31 13.56 1.41 -10.27
C LYS A 31 13.87 0.33 -11.32
N PHE A 32 13.45 0.53 -12.57
CA PHE A 32 13.69 -0.39 -13.69
C PHE A 32 14.31 0.33 -14.90
N PRO A 33 15.54 0.86 -14.79
CA PRO A 33 16.16 1.67 -15.85
C PRO A 33 16.42 0.90 -17.17
N LYS A 34 16.37 -0.43 -17.14
CA LYS A 34 16.51 -1.30 -18.32
C LYS A 34 15.17 -1.71 -18.93
N ARG A 35 14.05 -1.24 -18.38
CA ARG A 35 12.69 -1.60 -18.82
C ARG A 35 11.97 -0.36 -19.30
N THR A 36 11.22 -0.51 -20.38
CA THR A 36 10.28 0.53 -20.79
C THR A 36 9.01 0.43 -19.95
N ASP A 37 8.30 1.54 -19.82
CA ASP A 37 7.01 1.63 -19.13
C ASP A 37 6.03 0.55 -19.58
N ASN A 38 5.98 0.30 -20.89
CA ASN A 38 5.10 -0.72 -21.46
C ASN A 38 5.51 -2.13 -21.03
N ALA A 39 6.81 -2.42 -20.96
CA ALA A 39 7.31 -3.71 -20.48
C ALA A 39 6.94 -3.94 -19.00
N ILE A 40 7.02 -2.90 -18.17
CA ILE A 40 6.63 -2.93 -16.76
C ILE A 40 5.12 -3.22 -16.62
N ARG A 41 4.28 -2.46 -17.33
CA ARG A 41 2.81 -2.65 -17.31
C ARG A 41 2.40 -4.04 -17.79
N LEU A 42 2.98 -4.49 -18.89
CA LEU A 42 2.68 -5.80 -19.47
C LEU A 42 3.12 -6.94 -18.54
N LYS A 43 4.29 -6.82 -17.90
CA LYS A 43 4.75 -7.80 -16.92
C LYS A 43 3.82 -7.83 -15.71
N ALA A 44 3.46 -6.68 -15.14
CA ALA A 44 2.54 -6.59 -14.02
C ALA A 44 1.17 -7.24 -14.35
N SER A 45 0.63 -6.93 -15.54
CA SER A 45 -0.61 -7.56 -16.02
C SER A 45 -0.49 -9.09 -16.11
N ARG A 46 0.60 -9.62 -16.67
CA ARG A 46 0.87 -11.06 -16.75
C ARG A 46 1.06 -11.72 -15.38
N LEU A 47 1.52 -10.98 -14.38
CA LEU A 47 1.64 -11.43 -13.00
C LEU A 47 0.33 -11.32 -12.21
N GLY A 48 -0.73 -10.74 -12.79
CA GLY A 48 -2.02 -10.53 -12.13
C GLY A 48 -2.01 -9.46 -11.04
N ILE A 49 -0.94 -8.67 -10.92
CA ILE A 49 -0.83 -7.62 -9.90
C ILE A 49 -1.44 -6.32 -10.41
N ARG A 50 -2.15 -5.61 -9.54
CA ARG A 50 -2.85 -4.36 -9.86
C ARG A 50 -2.33 -3.24 -8.98
N ARG A 51 -2.27 -2.03 -9.53
CA ARG A 51 -1.92 -0.84 -8.75
C ARG A 51 -3.07 -0.46 -7.81
N PRO A 52 -2.76 0.02 -6.61
CA PRO A 52 -3.71 0.77 -5.79
C PRO A 52 -4.25 1.94 -6.61
N TYR A 53 -5.56 2.04 -6.76
CA TYR A 53 -6.14 3.20 -7.44
C TYR A 53 -6.16 4.36 -6.44
N TYR A 54 -5.44 5.46 -6.69
CA TYR A 54 -5.37 6.60 -5.77
C TYR A 54 -6.76 7.21 -5.49
N SER A 55 -7.71 7.12 -6.43
CA SER A 55 -9.09 7.55 -6.17
C SER A 55 -9.89 6.62 -5.25
N ASN A 56 -9.36 5.46 -4.89
CA ASN A 56 -9.94 4.53 -3.92
C ASN A 56 -9.30 4.65 -2.54
N ILE A 57 -8.42 5.63 -2.33
CA ILE A 57 -7.96 5.99 -0.99
C ILE A 57 -9.16 6.59 -0.26
N VAL A 58 -9.81 5.76 0.55
CA VAL A 58 -10.92 6.22 1.38
C VAL A 58 -10.31 7.02 2.52
N GLN A 59 -10.55 8.33 2.49
CA GLN A 59 -10.32 9.18 3.66
C GLN A 59 -11.21 8.68 4.79
N VAL A 60 -10.60 8.31 5.91
CA VAL A 60 -11.30 7.76 7.06
C VAL A 60 -10.86 8.50 8.31
N LYS A 61 -11.85 8.95 9.07
CA LYS A 61 -11.64 9.35 10.46
C LYS A 61 -11.53 8.06 11.29
N PRO A 62 -10.41 7.81 11.97
CA PRO A 62 -10.26 6.61 12.77
C PRO A 62 -11.10 6.70 14.04
N LEU A 63 -11.50 5.55 14.59
CA LEU A 63 -11.93 5.47 15.98
C LEU A 63 -10.68 5.37 16.84
N VAL A 64 -10.51 6.32 17.77
CA VAL A 64 -9.40 6.28 18.73
C VAL A 64 -9.82 5.43 19.93
N TYR A 65 -8.96 4.52 20.36
CA TYR A 65 -9.19 3.72 21.57
C TYR A 65 -7.99 3.81 22.51
N LYS A 66 -8.26 3.65 23.81
CA LYS A 66 -7.24 3.60 24.87
C LYS A 66 -7.06 2.16 25.32
N SER A 67 -5.83 1.66 25.34
CA SER A 67 -5.50 0.32 25.84
C SER A 67 -5.14 0.37 27.33
N GLY A 68 -6.09 0.08 28.23
CA GLY A 68 -5.83 -0.30 29.63
C GLY A 68 -5.25 0.77 30.58
N GLU A 69 -5.30 0.48 31.89
CA GLU A 69 -5.02 1.44 32.98
C GLU A 69 -3.61 2.03 32.95
N GLY A 70 -3.54 3.31 32.60
CA GLY A 70 -2.30 4.06 32.43
C GLY A 70 -2.44 4.93 31.19
N ASP A 71 -2.36 6.24 31.35
CA ASP A 71 -2.87 7.25 30.40
C ASP A 71 -2.07 7.39 29.08
N GLN A 72 -1.40 6.34 28.61
CA GLN A 72 -0.38 6.44 27.56
C GLN A 72 -0.36 5.25 26.59
N ALA A 73 -1.48 4.97 25.91
CA ALA A 73 -1.47 4.43 24.55
C ALA A 73 -2.84 4.62 23.86
N SER A 74 -2.89 5.55 22.90
CA SER A 74 -4.06 5.80 22.05
C SER A 74 -3.85 5.18 20.67
N GLY A 75 -4.58 4.13 20.33
CA GLY A 75 -4.52 3.46 19.02
C GLY A 75 -5.66 3.87 18.08
N TYR A 76 -5.63 3.38 16.84
CA TYR A 76 -6.68 3.59 15.83
C TYR A 76 -7.39 2.29 15.46
N LEU A 77 -8.68 2.37 15.25
CA LEU A 77 -9.52 1.31 14.69
C LEU A 77 -10.25 1.82 13.45
N ILE A 78 -10.17 1.07 12.36
CA ILE A 78 -10.81 1.41 11.08
C ILE A 78 -11.58 0.21 10.54
N LYS A 79 -12.83 0.42 10.13
CA LYS A 79 -13.62 -0.60 9.44
C LYS A 79 -13.40 -0.49 7.93
N CYS A 80 -12.94 -1.58 7.32
CA CYS A 80 -12.82 -1.66 5.87
C CYS A 80 -14.22 -1.60 5.22
N LYS A 81 -14.47 -0.57 4.40
CA LYS A 81 -15.71 -0.41 3.63
C LYS A 81 -15.94 -1.51 2.58
N GLU A 82 -14.87 -2.16 2.11
CA GLU A 82 -14.96 -3.20 1.07
C GLU A 82 -15.30 -4.57 1.64
N CYS A 83 -14.60 -5.01 2.69
CA CYS A 83 -14.73 -6.38 3.21
C CYS A 83 -15.26 -6.48 4.64
N GLY A 84 -15.56 -5.33 5.27
CA GLY A 84 -16.10 -5.24 6.63
C GLY A 84 -15.11 -5.55 7.75
N SER A 85 -13.86 -5.89 7.45
CA SER A 85 -12.86 -6.26 8.47
C SER A 85 -12.32 -5.05 9.23
N TRP A 86 -12.01 -5.27 10.50
CA TRP A 86 -11.39 -4.26 11.35
C TRP A 86 -9.87 -4.23 11.15
N ILE A 87 -9.33 -3.02 11.07
CA ILE A 87 -7.90 -2.71 11.01
C ILE A 87 -7.57 -2.00 12.32
N GLN A 88 -6.71 -2.61 13.13
CA GLN A 88 -6.25 -2.07 14.41
C GLN A 88 -4.79 -1.62 14.28
N VAL A 89 -4.49 -0.43 14.80
CA VAL A 89 -3.15 0.14 14.87
C VAL A 89 -2.88 0.55 16.31
N ASP A 90 -1.79 0.05 16.89
CA ASP A 90 -1.38 0.38 18.26
C ASP A 90 -0.44 1.58 18.30
N ALA A 91 -0.52 2.39 19.36
CA ALA A 91 0.29 3.60 19.54
C ALA A 91 1.81 3.34 19.64
N SER A 92 2.20 2.10 19.92
CA SER A 92 3.59 1.64 20.07
C SER A 92 4.30 1.40 18.74
N ASP A 93 3.56 1.33 17.62
CA ASP A 93 4.18 1.29 16.30
C ASP A 93 4.74 2.69 15.98
N GLN A 94 6.06 2.83 16.13
CA GLN A 94 6.84 4.07 16.03
C GLN A 94 6.76 4.76 14.65
N SER A 95 5.92 4.33 13.74
CA SER A 95 5.59 5.07 12.51
C SER A 95 4.39 5.99 12.75
N ARG A 96 4.56 7.02 13.59
CA ARG A 96 3.56 8.08 13.79
C ARG A 96 3.13 8.78 12.49
N ASP A 97 3.84 8.53 11.39
CA ASP A 97 3.60 9.08 10.05
C ASP A 97 2.95 8.10 9.04
N ARG A 98 2.53 6.89 9.43
CA ARG A 98 1.74 6.04 8.50
C ARG A 98 0.29 6.51 8.43
N THR A 99 0.07 7.58 7.68
CA THR A 99 -1.27 8.08 7.33
C THR A 99 -2.01 7.07 6.44
N VAL A 100 -1.31 6.16 5.75
CA VAL A 100 -1.95 5.19 4.85
C VAL A 100 -1.89 3.77 5.41
N LEU A 101 -3.06 3.16 5.59
CA LEU A 101 -3.25 1.78 6.03
C LEU A 101 -3.74 0.90 4.88
N THR A 102 -3.40 -0.39 4.96
CA THR A 102 -3.87 -1.43 4.05
C THR A 102 -4.72 -2.43 4.80
N CYS A 103 -5.87 -2.81 4.24
CA CYS A 103 -6.68 -3.89 4.77
C CYS A 103 -5.98 -5.24 4.49
N ALA A 104 -5.58 -5.96 5.53
CA ALA A 104 -4.94 -7.28 5.39
C ALA A 104 -5.81 -8.33 4.68
N LYS A 105 -7.14 -8.15 4.66
CA LYS A 105 -8.07 -9.11 4.04
C LYS A 105 -8.28 -8.89 2.55
N CYS A 106 -8.53 -7.66 2.12
CA CYS A 106 -8.88 -7.36 0.73
C CYS A 106 -7.85 -6.48 0.00
N GLY A 107 -6.80 -6.03 0.69
CA GLY A 107 -5.79 -5.15 0.13
C GLY A 107 -6.25 -3.71 -0.11
N ASN A 108 -7.47 -3.34 0.30
CA ASN A 108 -7.94 -1.97 0.10
C ASN A 108 -7.22 -0.96 1.00
N TYR A 109 -7.14 0.27 0.55
CA TYR A 109 -6.30 1.29 1.15
C TYR A 109 -7.10 2.43 1.79
N TYR A 110 -6.59 2.90 2.92
CA TYR A 110 -7.24 3.89 3.78
C TYR A 110 -6.26 4.98 4.15
N ASN A 111 -6.64 6.24 3.94
CA ASN A 111 -5.88 7.36 4.47
C ASN A 111 -6.55 7.85 5.76
N VAL A 112 -5.83 7.72 6.86
CA VAL A 112 -6.25 8.08 8.20
C VAL A 112 -6.07 9.57 8.37
N VAL A 113 -7.17 10.31 8.39
CA VAL A 113 -7.13 11.73 8.66
C VAL A 113 -7.37 11.92 10.16
N THR A 114 -6.35 12.40 10.86
CA THR A 114 -6.47 12.88 12.24
C THR A 114 -6.63 14.39 12.18
N ASP A 115 -7.70 14.91 12.78
CA ASP A 115 -7.84 16.35 12.96
C ASP A 115 -6.66 16.85 13.80
N LEU A 116 -5.87 17.80 13.28
CA LEU A 116 -4.76 18.45 13.98
C LEU A 116 -5.25 19.27 15.18
#